data_AF-A0A4Q0QF31-F1
#
_entry.id   AF-A0A4Q0QF31-F1
#
_cell.length_a   1.000
_cell.length_b   1.000
_cell.length_c   1.000
_cell.angle_alpha   90.00
_cell.angle_beta   90.00
_cell.angle_gamma   90.00
#
_symmetry.space_group_name_H-M   'P 1'
#
loop_
_entity.id
_entity.type
_entity.pdbx_description
1 polymer ?
#
loop_
_entity_poly.entity_id
_entity_poly.type
_entity_poly.pdbx_seq_one_letter_code
_entity_poly.pdbx_strand_id
1 'polypeptide(L)'
;MVQANRECLDKAFGEGIPINLMFVCRREEEGRLFASVVSLIFGDRVNVVRHAMPDGVHGTRQQLDGDVMNSRLKRAAARREAWLPLAERIRTGFSGAPVIVQAALKYDGKDEDEVNKSVGRNTLAAGPAATSSISSRRPLAMPPNMHRIQAALYDLLFGHAGLGPVPAPIVEAAFVDAPRASRHRRHLDRVAGRLPHRPPRGATIAVAMKTDVATGRISGRLGFLRNGAVDTGKFEALSKTLTAVASAGITSLGEKQPERRENFLSFVRRVVDEFAAEDANALVLVDSTSARSLWSWLSDENISSDIYLEDVAAAPPSLWKKLRFVRVREGSAGRLSVLTERKWTPVTRAGLPVAADPVEEVYTTAAERLIESLPEGNARARHYLTAHGFDVRNRGARRQSV
;
A
#
# COMPACT_ATOMS: atom_id res chain seq x y z
N MET A 1 -11.41 -4.91 -21.76
CA MET A 1 -11.20 -4.44 -20.37
C MET A 1 -11.86 -5.37 -19.35
N VAL A 2 -13.19 -5.56 -19.39
CA VAL A 2 -13.93 -6.40 -18.43
C VAL A 2 -13.38 -7.82 -18.31
N GLN A 3 -13.12 -8.49 -19.45
CA GLN A 3 -12.58 -9.86 -19.46
C GLN A 3 -11.21 -9.98 -18.77
N ALA A 4 -10.25 -9.10 -19.12
CA ALA A 4 -8.94 -9.07 -18.48
C ALA A 4 -9.02 -8.78 -16.97
N ASN A 5 -9.92 -7.88 -16.56
CA ASN A 5 -10.15 -7.61 -15.14
C ASN A 5 -10.78 -8.80 -14.42
N ARG A 6 -11.71 -9.52 -15.07
CA ARG A 6 -12.31 -10.75 -14.52
C ARG A 6 -11.24 -11.82 -14.28
N GLU A 7 -10.35 -12.06 -15.24
CA GLU A 7 -9.24 -13.01 -15.08
C GLU A 7 -8.32 -12.64 -13.90
N CYS A 8 -8.05 -11.34 -13.71
CA CYS A 8 -7.30 -10.86 -12.55
C CYS A 8 -8.07 -11.09 -11.23
N LEU A 9 -9.38 -10.85 -11.21
CA LEU A 9 -10.22 -11.12 -10.04
C LEU A 9 -10.29 -12.61 -9.71
N ASP A 10 -10.36 -13.49 -10.71
CA ASP A 10 -10.36 -14.94 -10.50
C ASP A 10 -9.02 -15.43 -9.95
N LYS A 11 -7.89 -14.82 -10.38
CA LYS A 11 -6.59 -15.05 -9.73
C LYS A 11 -6.57 -14.56 -8.29
N ALA A 12 -7.15 -13.39 -8.00
CA ALA A 12 -7.10 -12.79 -6.67
C ALA A 12 -8.03 -13.47 -5.64
N PHE A 13 -9.26 -13.80 -6.05
CA PHE A 13 -10.33 -14.26 -5.16
C PHE A 13 -10.82 -15.69 -5.45
N GLY A 14 -10.35 -16.31 -6.53
CA GLY A 14 -10.81 -17.61 -7.01
C GLY A 14 -11.92 -17.51 -8.06
N GLU A 15 -11.94 -18.45 -8.99
CA GLU A 15 -12.92 -18.53 -10.06
C GLU A 15 -14.32 -18.81 -9.48
N GLY A 16 -15.34 -18.09 -9.97
CA GLY A 16 -16.74 -18.28 -9.56
C GLY A 16 -17.10 -17.85 -8.13
N ILE A 17 -16.14 -17.45 -7.30
CA ILE A 17 -16.39 -17.01 -5.92
C ILE A 17 -16.95 -15.58 -5.92
N PRO A 18 -18.17 -15.32 -5.43
CA PRO A 18 -18.76 -13.98 -5.42
C PRO A 18 -17.90 -12.97 -4.65
N ILE A 19 -17.67 -11.79 -5.24
CA ILE A 19 -16.95 -10.69 -4.57
C ILE A 19 -17.98 -9.63 -4.16
N ASN A 20 -18.25 -9.56 -2.85
CA ASN A 20 -19.07 -8.50 -2.29
C ASN A 20 -18.16 -7.32 -1.90
N LEU A 21 -18.32 -6.17 -2.58
CA LEU A 21 -17.62 -4.93 -2.30
C LEU A 21 -18.50 -4.00 -1.47
N MET A 22 -18.09 -3.74 -0.24
CA MET A 22 -18.82 -2.85 0.65
C MET A 22 -18.53 -1.40 0.26
N PHE A 23 -19.57 -0.62 0.01
CA PHE A 23 -19.45 0.80 -0.29
C PHE A 23 -20.19 1.64 0.75
N VAL A 24 -19.43 2.36 1.58
CA VAL A 24 -19.97 3.24 2.61
C VAL A 24 -19.98 4.67 2.08
N CYS A 25 -21.16 5.28 2.00
CA CYS A 25 -21.32 6.64 1.49
C CYS A 25 -22.51 7.35 2.14
N ARG A 26 -22.59 8.68 1.97
CA ARG A 26 -23.62 9.49 2.63
C ARG A 26 -24.93 9.48 1.83
N ARG A 27 -24.87 9.68 0.51
CA ARG A 27 -26.07 9.88 -0.33
C ARG A 27 -26.32 8.69 -1.25
N GLU A 28 -27.59 8.43 -1.56
CA GLU A 28 -28.01 7.30 -2.39
C GLU A 28 -27.40 7.33 -3.80
N GLU A 29 -27.42 8.51 -4.41
CA GLU A 29 -26.89 8.79 -5.75
C GLU A 29 -25.41 8.41 -5.88
N GLU A 30 -24.61 8.62 -4.83
CA GLU A 30 -23.19 8.24 -4.81
C GLU A 30 -23.04 6.73 -4.94
N GLY A 31 -23.91 5.97 -4.27
CA GLY A 31 -23.95 4.51 -4.35
C GLY A 31 -24.33 4.02 -5.73
N ARG A 32 -25.35 4.62 -6.36
CA ARG A 32 -25.80 4.25 -7.71
C ARG A 32 -24.70 4.53 -8.76
N LEU A 33 -24.04 5.68 -8.66
CA LEU A 33 -22.94 6.03 -9.56
C LEU A 33 -21.74 5.08 -9.36
N PHE A 34 -21.35 4.83 -8.12
CA PHE A 34 -20.26 3.91 -7.81
C PHE A 34 -20.54 2.50 -8.34
N ALA A 35 -21.73 1.96 -8.11
CA ALA A 35 -22.15 0.65 -8.64
C ALA A 35 -22.11 0.60 -10.18
N SER A 36 -22.52 1.68 -10.85
CA SER A 36 -22.45 1.78 -12.31
C SER A 36 -21.01 1.75 -12.83
N VAL A 37 -20.09 2.45 -12.14
CA VAL A 37 -18.66 2.44 -12.49
C VAL A 37 -18.04 1.05 -12.25
N VAL A 38 -18.36 0.40 -11.13
CA VAL A 38 -17.90 -0.96 -10.85
C VAL A 38 -18.40 -1.93 -11.93
N SER A 39 -19.68 -1.84 -12.30
CA SER A 39 -20.25 -2.67 -13.37
C SER A 39 -19.59 -2.44 -14.72
N LEU A 40 -19.23 -1.20 -15.05
CA LEU A 40 -18.50 -0.88 -16.28
C LEU A 40 -17.08 -1.48 -16.31
N ILE A 41 -16.39 -1.51 -15.17
CA ILE A 41 -14.99 -1.96 -15.07
C ILE A 41 -14.88 -3.48 -14.93
N PHE A 42 -15.79 -4.10 -14.16
CA PHE A 42 -15.71 -5.50 -13.72
C PHE A 42 -16.91 -6.36 -14.14
N GLY A 43 -17.91 -5.79 -14.81
CA GLY A 43 -19.13 -6.50 -15.19
C GLY A 43 -19.97 -6.88 -13.96
N ASP A 44 -20.44 -8.11 -13.94
CA ASP A 44 -21.20 -8.74 -12.85
C ASP A 44 -20.31 -9.42 -11.80
N ARG A 45 -18.99 -9.45 -12.00
CA ARG A 45 -18.05 -10.20 -11.15
C ARG A 45 -17.96 -9.64 -9.72
N VAL A 46 -18.27 -8.36 -9.55
CA VAL A 46 -18.21 -7.63 -8.27
C VAL A 46 -19.61 -7.11 -7.93
N ASN A 47 -20.17 -7.59 -6.84
CA ASN A 47 -21.44 -7.13 -6.30
C ASN A 47 -21.20 -5.97 -5.32
N VAL A 48 -21.80 -4.80 -5.58
CA VAL A 48 -21.67 -3.64 -4.70
C VAL A 48 -22.76 -3.66 -3.65
N VAL A 49 -22.38 -3.76 -2.38
CA VAL A 49 -23.29 -3.67 -1.23
C VAL A 49 -23.12 -2.30 -0.58
N ARG A 50 -24.13 -1.45 -0.76
CA ARG A 50 -24.15 -0.10 -0.19
C ARG A 50 -24.47 -0.15 1.30
N HIS A 51 -23.70 0.59 2.09
CA HIS A 51 -24.04 0.96 3.46
C HIS A 51 -24.14 2.47 3.61
N ALA A 52 -25.12 2.93 4.40
CA ALA A 52 -25.17 4.31 4.83
C ALA A 52 -24.00 4.61 5.77
N MET A 53 -23.40 5.79 5.63
CA MET A 53 -22.40 6.28 6.57
C MET A 53 -23.04 6.47 7.96
N PRO A 54 -22.51 5.84 9.02
CA PRO A 54 -23.10 5.97 10.35
C PRO A 54 -23.05 7.41 10.87
N ASP A 55 -24.02 7.78 11.70
CA ASP A 55 -23.99 9.07 12.37
C ASP A 55 -22.78 9.19 13.29
N GLY A 56 -22.23 10.40 13.41
CA GLY A 56 -21.11 10.64 14.30
C GLY A 56 -19.77 10.03 13.85
N VAL A 57 -19.61 9.53 12.63
CA VAL A 57 -18.29 9.07 12.11
C VAL A 57 -17.55 10.09 11.25
N HIS A 58 -18.30 11.04 10.69
CA HIS A 58 -17.85 12.10 9.81
C HIS A 58 -18.27 13.46 10.43
N GLY A 59 -17.63 14.55 10.03
CA GLY A 59 -17.93 15.88 10.57
C GLY A 59 -16.74 16.62 11.15
N THR A 60 -17.03 17.82 11.65
CA THR A 60 -16.05 18.70 12.29
C THR A 60 -15.89 18.35 13.77
N ARG A 61 -14.79 18.78 14.39
CA ARG A 61 -14.60 18.63 15.84
C ARG A 61 -15.63 19.41 16.66
N GLN A 62 -16.20 20.49 16.12
CA GLN A 62 -17.16 21.38 16.79
C GLN A 62 -18.52 20.72 17.05
N GLN A 63 -18.80 19.58 16.40
CA GLN A 63 -20.02 18.81 16.59
C GLN A 63 -19.91 17.79 17.73
N LEU A 64 -18.76 17.73 18.41
CA LEU A 64 -18.56 16.86 19.57
C LEU A 64 -18.69 17.68 20.84
N ASP A 65 -19.27 17.10 21.88
CA ASP A 65 -19.59 17.83 23.10
C ASP A 65 -18.43 17.90 24.10
N GLY A 66 -18.35 19.02 24.80
CA GLY A 66 -17.49 19.24 25.97
C GLY A 66 -16.02 18.82 25.77
N ASP A 67 -15.54 18.01 26.69
CA ASP A 67 -14.15 17.52 26.74
C ASP A 67 -13.74 16.69 25.53
N VAL A 68 -14.70 16.05 24.85
CA VAL A 68 -14.42 15.21 23.69
C VAL A 68 -13.88 16.06 22.57
N MET A 69 -14.47 17.23 22.29
CA MET A 69 -14.02 18.16 21.25
C MET A 69 -12.53 18.52 21.37
N ASN A 70 -12.02 18.70 22.58
CA ASN A 70 -10.68 19.24 22.82
C ASN A 70 -9.59 18.17 22.74
N SER A 71 -9.88 16.93 23.16
CA SER A 71 -8.88 15.85 23.17
C SER A 71 -8.92 15.00 21.89
N ARG A 72 -7.82 15.00 21.12
CA ARG A 72 -7.67 14.15 19.93
C ARG A 72 -7.95 12.67 20.22
N LEU A 73 -7.52 12.19 21.38
CA LEU A 73 -7.72 10.80 21.80
C LEU A 73 -9.20 10.53 22.08
N LYS A 74 -9.89 11.41 22.82
CA LYS A 74 -11.32 11.28 23.11
C LYS A 74 -12.15 11.37 21.82
N ARG A 75 -11.84 12.30 20.91
CA ARG A 75 -12.47 12.37 19.58
C ARG A 75 -12.30 11.06 18.81
N ALA A 76 -11.08 10.53 18.76
CA ALA A 76 -10.81 9.29 18.05
C ALA A 76 -11.58 8.09 18.63
N ALA A 77 -11.70 8.01 19.97
CA ALA A 77 -12.48 6.99 20.65
C ALA A 77 -13.98 7.10 20.31
N ALA A 78 -14.58 8.30 20.43
CA ALA A 78 -15.99 8.52 20.11
C ALA A 78 -16.31 8.19 18.64
N ARG A 79 -15.46 8.63 17.69
CA ARG A 79 -15.62 8.28 16.27
C ARG A 79 -15.48 6.77 16.04
N ARG A 80 -14.59 6.09 16.76
CA ARG A 80 -14.41 4.63 16.67
C ARG A 80 -15.66 3.90 17.14
N GLU A 81 -16.22 4.30 18.29
CA GLU A 81 -17.46 3.72 18.83
C GLU A 81 -18.61 3.83 17.82
N ALA A 82 -18.75 4.97 17.14
CA ALA A 82 -19.73 5.15 16.08
C ALA A 82 -19.52 4.23 14.86
N TRP A 83 -18.27 3.86 14.54
CA TRP A 83 -17.96 2.92 13.45
C TRP A 83 -18.22 1.45 13.82
N LEU A 84 -18.12 1.08 15.10
CA LEU A 84 -18.13 -0.32 15.55
C LEU A 84 -19.38 -1.10 15.09
N PRO A 85 -20.62 -0.57 15.19
CA PRO A 85 -21.81 -1.32 14.76
C PRO A 85 -21.79 -1.71 13.29
N LEU A 86 -21.34 -0.80 12.41
CA LEU A 86 -21.22 -1.09 10.98
C LEU A 86 -20.07 -2.06 10.71
N ALA A 87 -18.93 -1.88 11.38
CA ALA A 87 -17.80 -2.78 11.25
C ALA A 87 -18.15 -4.22 11.67
N GLU A 88 -18.92 -4.39 12.75
CA GLU A 88 -19.44 -5.69 13.20
C GLU A 88 -20.36 -6.33 12.16
N ARG A 89 -21.30 -5.54 11.62
CA ARG A 89 -22.24 -6.02 10.60
C ARG A 89 -21.53 -6.49 9.34
N ILE A 90 -20.54 -5.74 8.87
CA ILE A 90 -19.74 -6.12 7.70
C ILE A 90 -18.95 -7.39 8.01
N ARG A 91 -18.33 -7.48 9.20
CA ARG A 91 -17.54 -8.65 9.58
C ARG A 91 -18.35 -9.93 9.66
N THR A 92 -19.55 -9.86 10.22
CA THR A 92 -20.44 -11.01 10.40
C THR A 92 -21.18 -11.41 9.12
N GLY A 93 -21.67 -10.43 8.35
CA GLY A 93 -22.43 -10.69 7.11
C GLY A 93 -21.57 -10.87 5.86
N PHE A 94 -20.37 -10.28 5.82
CA PHE A 94 -19.51 -10.18 4.65
C PHE A 94 -18.03 -10.37 5.03
N SER A 95 -17.73 -11.46 5.72
CA SER A 95 -16.36 -11.76 6.16
C SER A 95 -15.37 -11.73 4.98
N GLY A 96 -14.29 -10.98 5.12
CA GLY A 96 -13.26 -10.82 4.10
C GLY A 96 -13.58 -9.80 3.00
N ALA A 97 -14.75 -9.15 3.05
CA ALA A 97 -15.18 -8.25 1.98
C ALA A 97 -14.33 -6.97 1.92
N PRO A 98 -13.84 -6.56 0.73
CA PRO A 98 -13.20 -5.26 0.56
C PRO A 98 -14.18 -4.11 0.88
N VAL A 99 -13.69 -3.05 1.52
CA VAL A 99 -14.49 -1.87 1.90
C VAL A 99 -13.94 -0.60 1.28
N ILE A 100 -14.81 0.17 0.63
CA ILE A 100 -14.54 1.55 0.21
C ILE A 100 -15.42 2.51 1.00
N VAL A 101 -14.78 3.49 1.62
CA VAL A 101 -15.49 4.62 2.24
C VAL A 101 -15.34 5.84 1.35
N GLN A 102 -16.46 6.40 0.90
CA GLN A 102 -16.49 7.70 0.25
C GLN A 102 -16.93 8.77 1.25
N ALA A 103 -16.04 9.73 1.49
CA ALA A 103 -16.31 10.87 2.36
C ALA A 103 -15.88 12.18 1.67
N ALA A 104 -16.65 13.25 1.88
CA ALA A 104 -16.32 14.56 1.36
C ALA A 104 -15.15 15.15 2.16
N LEU A 105 -14.20 15.80 1.48
CA LEU A 105 -13.06 16.45 2.15
C LEU A 105 -13.51 17.64 3.01
N LYS A 106 -14.70 18.18 2.71
CA LYS A 106 -15.37 19.20 3.50
C LYS A 106 -16.72 18.68 3.96
N TYR A 107 -16.99 18.83 5.25
CA TYR A 107 -18.28 18.55 5.84
C TYR A 107 -19.12 19.83 5.85
N ASP A 108 -20.16 19.87 5.02
CA ASP A 108 -21.06 21.02 4.87
C ASP A 108 -20.30 22.37 4.75
N GLY A 109 -19.24 22.36 3.92
CA GLY A 109 -18.41 23.54 3.62
C GLY A 109 -17.21 23.77 4.56
N LYS A 110 -17.15 23.08 5.70
CA LYS A 110 -16.08 23.19 6.70
C LYS A 110 -15.05 22.05 6.56
N ASP A 111 -13.81 22.31 6.98
CA ASP A 111 -12.78 21.28 7.01
C ASP A 111 -13.15 20.18 8.02
N GLU A 112 -12.97 18.94 7.58
CA GLU A 112 -13.23 17.75 8.39
C GLU A 112 -12.25 17.63 9.57
N ASP A 113 -12.67 17.00 10.67
CA ASP A 113 -11.74 16.61 11.73
C ASP A 113 -10.68 15.61 11.21
N GLU A 114 -9.41 15.92 11.47
CA GLU A 114 -8.25 15.15 11.02
C GLU A 114 -8.22 13.70 11.53
N VAL A 115 -8.99 13.36 12.57
CA VAL A 115 -9.04 11.99 13.11
C VAL A 115 -9.93 11.05 12.29
N ASN A 116 -10.98 11.57 11.64
CA ASN A 116 -12.06 10.76 11.07
C ASN A 116 -11.54 9.74 10.06
N LYS A 117 -10.72 10.18 9.09
CA LYS A 117 -10.15 9.30 8.05
C LYS A 117 -9.35 8.15 8.65
N SER A 118 -8.47 8.44 9.61
CA SER A 118 -7.62 7.41 10.23
C SER A 118 -8.43 6.44 11.08
N VAL A 119 -9.43 6.94 11.82
CA VAL A 119 -10.28 6.12 12.69
C VAL A 119 -11.18 5.21 11.86
N GLY A 120 -11.84 5.74 10.82
CA GLY A 120 -12.68 4.93 9.93
C GLY A 120 -11.88 3.82 9.25
N ARG A 121 -10.72 4.16 8.67
CA ARG A 121 -9.84 3.16 8.05
C ARG A 121 -9.43 2.07 9.03
N ASN A 122 -8.94 2.44 10.22
CA ASN A 122 -8.46 1.44 11.18
C ASN A 122 -9.59 0.59 11.77
N THR A 123 -10.77 1.18 12.00
CA THR A 123 -11.91 0.45 12.58
C THR A 123 -12.49 -0.56 11.60
N LEU A 124 -12.56 -0.21 10.31
CA LEU A 124 -13.02 -1.11 9.26
C LEU A 124 -11.95 -2.15 8.86
N ALA A 125 -10.67 -1.75 8.82
CA ALA A 125 -9.56 -2.63 8.47
C ALA A 125 -9.13 -3.61 9.56
N ALA A 126 -9.54 -3.39 10.81
CA ALA A 126 -9.35 -4.35 11.91
C ALA A 126 -10.29 -5.58 11.81
N GLY A 127 -11.21 -5.61 10.85
CA GLY A 127 -11.83 -6.84 10.37
C GLY A 127 -10.98 -7.53 9.28
N PRO A 128 -11.37 -8.71 8.78
CA PRO A 128 -10.71 -9.39 7.66
C PRO A 128 -10.78 -8.63 6.31
N ALA A 129 -11.12 -7.34 6.33
CA ALA A 129 -11.39 -6.51 5.17
C ALA A 129 -10.23 -5.54 4.89
N ALA A 130 -9.71 -5.57 3.67
CA ALA A 130 -8.91 -4.46 3.17
C ALA A 130 -9.81 -3.21 3.02
N THR A 131 -9.31 -2.02 3.41
CA THR A 131 -10.09 -0.78 3.37
C THR A 131 -9.39 0.29 2.53
N SER A 132 -10.11 0.90 1.58
CA SER A 132 -9.66 2.09 0.87
C SER A 132 -10.63 3.27 1.10
N SER A 133 -10.14 4.49 0.95
CA SER A 133 -10.93 5.71 1.17
C SER A 133 -10.86 6.62 -0.05
N ILE A 134 -12.00 7.02 -0.59
CA ILE A 134 -12.10 8.00 -1.65
C ILE A 134 -12.50 9.34 -1.01
N SER A 135 -11.62 10.33 -1.10
CA SER A 135 -11.92 11.71 -0.69
C SER A 135 -12.20 12.57 -1.92
N SER A 136 -13.38 13.18 -1.99
CA SER A 136 -13.73 14.15 -3.04
C SER A 136 -13.83 15.57 -2.46
N ARG A 137 -13.37 16.59 -3.21
CA ARG A 137 -13.46 18.01 -2.80
C ARG A 137 -14.83 18.63 -3.11
N ARG A 138 -15.66 17.96 -3.91
CA ARG A 138 -16.97 18.39 -4.39
C ARG A 138 -17.91 17.18 -4.45
N PRO A 139 -19.25 17.38 -4.44
CA PRO A 139 -20.19 16.33 -4.83
C PRO A 139 -19.75 15.65 -6.14
N LEU A 140 -20.14 14.39 -6.33
CA LEU A 140 -19.79 13.58 -7.50
C LEU A 140 -20.26 14.24 -8.81
N ALA A 141 -19.44 15.14 -9.35
CA ALA A 141 -19.47 15.53 -10.75
C ALA A 141 -18.54 14.58 -11.51
N MET A 142 -19.07 13.91 -12.54
CA MET A 142 -18.27 13.31 -13.62
C MET A 142 -17.74 14.46 -14.50
N PRO A 143 -16.54 14.40 -15.13
CA PRO A 143 -15.53 13.32 -15.18
C PRO A 143 -14.47 13.15 -14.06
N PRO A 144 -14.06 14.15 -13.24
CA PRO A 144 -12.81 14.09 -12.45
C PRO A 144 -12.73 12.98 -11.38
N ASN A 145 -13.86 12.41 -10.99
CA ASN A 145 -13.94 11.42 -9.93
C ASN A 145 -13.76 9.97 -10.43
N MET A 146 -13.89 9.70 -11.74
CA MET A 146 -13.79 8.34 -12.29
C MET A 146 -12.42 7.71 -12.05
N HIS A 147 -11.33 8.45 -12.30
CA HIS A 147 -9.98 7.93 -12.11
C HIS A 147 -9.67 7.61 -10.65
N ARG A 148 -10.27 8.36 -9.71
CA ARG A 148 -10.11 8.09 -8.28
C ARG A 148 -10.85 6.82 -7.87
N ILE A 149 -12.06 6.63 -8.38
CA ILE A 149 -12.83 5.41 -8.16
C ILE A 149 -12.08 4.22 -8.76
N GLN A 150 -11.65 4.31 -10.01
CA GLN A 150 -10.89 3.26 -10.68
C GLN A 150 -9.58 2.93 -9.95
N ALA A 151 -8.80 3.94 -9.55
CA ALA A 151 -7.56 3.73 -8.81
C ALA A 151 -7.82 3.08 -7.44
N ALA A 152 -8.84 3.53 -6.70
CA ALA A 152 -9.21 2.92 -5.43
C ALA A 152 -9.70 1.47 -5.60
N LEU A 153 -10.42 1.17 -6.68
CA LEU A 153 -10.87 -0.19 -7.01
C LEU A 153 -9.69 -1.10 -7.34
N TYR A 154 -8.74 -0.67 -8.17
CA TYR A 154 -7.56 -1.49 -8.48
C TYR A 154 -6.63 -1.67 -7.28
N ASP A 155 -6.41 -0.62 -6.49
CA ASP A 155 -5.64 -0.71 -5.25
C ASP A 155 -6.29 -1.71 -4.28
N LEU A 156 -7.60 -1.65 -4.12
CA LEU A 156 -8.31 -2.51 -3.18
C LEU A 156 -8.51 -3.95 -3.66
N LEU A 157 -8.92 -4.14 -4.92
CA LEU A 157 -9.26 -5.46 -5.46
C LEU A 157 -8.04 -6.23 -5.97
N PHE A 158 -6.97 -5.54 -6.35
CA PHE A 158 -5.73 -6.19 -6.81
C PHE A 158 -4.58 -5.95 -5.84
N GLY A 159 -4.25 -4.68 -5.56
CA GLY A 159 -3.12 -4.30 -4.70
C GLY A 159 -3.20 -4.95 -3.32
N HIS A 160 -4.28 -4.71 -2.57
CA HIS A 160 -4.49 -5.28 -1.24
C HIS A 160 -4.75 -6.79 -1.26
N ALA A 161 -5.26 -7.34 -2.36
CA ALA A 161 -5.37 -8.78 -2.55
C ALA A 161 -4.00 -9.46 -2.78
N GLY A 162 -2.93 -8.68 -2.93
CA GLY A 162 -1.60 -9.19 -3.21
C GLY A 162 -1.42 -9.62 -4.66
N LEU A 163 -2.04 -8.92 -5.61
CA LEU A 163 -1.86 -9.15 -7.03
C LEU A 163 -1.28 -7.90 -7.70
N GLY A 164 -0.04 -8.00 -8.17
CA GLY A 164 0.60 -6.97 -8.98
C GLY A 164 0.70 -7.37 -10.46
N PRO A 165 1.16 -6.45 -11.33
CA PRO A 165 1.57 -6.80 -12.68
C PRO A 165 2.61 -7.93 -12.65
N VAL A 166 2.53 -8.89 -13.59
CA VAL A 166 3.47 -10.01 -13.69
C VAL A 166 4.86 -9.47 -14.02
N PRO A 167 5.87 -9.59 -13.13
CA PRO A 167 7.17 -8.98 -13.35
C PRO A 167 8.02 -9.69 -14.40
N ALA A 168 7.72 -10.96 -14.74
CA ALA A 168 8.55 -11.81 -15.60
C ALA A 168 9.11 -11.13 -16.86
N PRO A 169 8.34 -10.37 -17.67
CA PRO A 169 8.87 -9.73 -18.87
C PRO A 169 9.94 -8.67 -18.57
N ILE A 170 9.74 -7.84 -17.55
CA ILE A 170 10.71 -6.82 -17.10
C ILE A 170 11.94 -7.50 -16.54
N VAL A 171 11.71 -8.56 -15.78
CA VAL A 171 12.72 -9.40 -15.15
C VAL A 171 13.66 -10.00 -16.20
N GLU A 172 13.12 -10.59 -17.25
CA GLU A 172 13.86 -11.22 -18.36
C GLU A 172 14.62 -10.17 -19.16
N ALA A 173 13.98 -9.06 -19.51
CA ALA A 173 14.61 -7.97 -20.26
C ALA A 173 15.79 -7.31 -19.51
N ALA A 174 15.73 -7.24 -18.18
CA ALA A 174 16.76 -6.59 -17.37
C ALA A 174 17.98 -7.48 -17.07
N PHE A 175 17.89 -8.81 -17.23
CA PHE A 175 18.98 -9.74 -16.91
C PHE A 175 19.25 -10.73 -18.04
N VAL A 176 19.65 -10.19 -19.20
CA VAL A 176 19.87 -10.94 -20.45
C VAL A 176 21.06 -11.93 -20.36
N ASP A 177 22.11 -11.59 -19.60
CA ASP A 177 23.37 -12.36 -19.55
C ASP A 177 23.56 -13.24 -18.30
N ALA A 178 22.57 -13.29 -17.42
CA ALA A 178 22.65 -14.13 -16.22
C ALA A 178 22.34 -15.60 -16.57
N PRO A 179 23.13 -16.60 -16.13
CA PRO A 179 22.86 -17.99 -16.42
C PRO A 179 21.44 -18.36 -15.98
N ARG A 180 20.59 -18.65 -16.98
CA ARG A 180 19.19 -19.10 -16.94
C ARG A 180 18.45 -18.86 -15.62
N ALA A 181 17.82 -17.68 -15.57
CA ALA A 181 16.51 -17.41 -14.98
C ALA A 181 16.03 -18.39 -13.88
N SER A 182 16.34 -18.05 -12.62
CA SER A 182 15.59 -18.62 -11.50
C SER A 182 14.14 -18.15 -11.65
N ARG A 183 13.23 -19.12 -11.89
CA ARG A 183 11.80 -18.89 -12.11
C ARG A 183 11.08 -18.32 -10.88
N HIS A 184 11.78 -17.94 -9.82
CA HIS A 184 11.21 -17.63 -8.52
C HIS A 184 11.76 -16.30 -8.00
N ARG A 185 10.83 -15.37 -7.78
CA ARG A 185 10.79 -14.49 -6.61
C ARG A 185 11.93 -13.48 -6.44
N ARG A 186 11.75 -12.32 -7.08
CA ARG A 186 12.42 -11.08 -6.68
C ARG A 186 11.60 -10.44 -5.55
N HIS A 187 12.24 -10.18 -4.42
CA HIS A 187 11.61 -9.64 -3.23
C HIS A 187 11.76 -8.12 -3.20
N LEU A 188 10.64 -7.41 -3.08
CA LEU A 188 10.62 -5.97 -2.83
C LEU A 188 10.41 -5.82 -1.32
N ASP A 189 11.46 -5.92 -0.52
CA ASP A 189 11.35 -5.88 0.93
C ASP A 189 11.34 -4.46 1.47
N ARG A 190 10.12 -3.95 1.67
CA ARG A 190 9.97 -2.70 2.41
C ARG A 190 10.07 -2.95 3.91
N VAL A 191 11.29 -2.99 4.45
CA VAL A 191 11.49 -2.96 5.90
C VAL A 191 11.36 -1.51 6.39
N ALA A 192 10.14 -1.11 6.75
CA ALA A 192 9.86 0.27 7.14
C ALA A 192 9.76 0.46 8.66
N GLY A 193 10.75 1.11 9.27
CA GLY A 193 10.74 1.47 10.70
C GLY A 193 9.64 2.48 11.11
N ARG A 194 8.85 3.01 10.18
CA ARG A 194 7.67 3.86 10.44
C ARG A 194 6.63 3.71 9.34
N LEU A 195 5.42 3.30 9.70
CA LEU A 195 4.25 3.46 8.83
C LEU A 195 3.98 4.96 8.61
N PRO A 196 4.00 5.46 7.36
CA PRO A 196 3.72 6.86 7.08
C PRO A 196 2.21 7.06 7.08
N HIS A 197 1.60 7.16 8.26
CA HIS A 197 0.41 7.98 8.57
C HIS A 197 0.09 7.80 10.05
N ARG A 198 0.81 8.59 10.88
CA ARG A 198 0.65 8.76 12.34
C ARG A 198 -0.03 7.59 13.05
N PRO A 199 0.68 6.47 13.30
CA PRO A 199 0.43 5.76 14.55
C PRO A 199 0.70 6.73 15.72
N PRO A 200 0.19 6.46 16.94
CA PRO A 200 0.65 7.18 18.12
C PRO A 200 2.20 7.16 18.15
N ARG A 201 2.81 8.27 18.58
CA ARG A 201 4.28 8.42 18.60
C ARG A 201 4.91 7.16 19.19
N GLY A 202 5.68 6.40 18.40
CA GLY A 202 6.55 5.33 18.91
C GLY A 202 6.36 3.93 18.34
N ALA A 203 5.29 3.61 17.61
CA ALA A 203 5.13 2.27 17.03
C ALA A 203 5.98 2.10 15.75
N THR A 204 6.93 1.17 15.80
CA THR A 204 7.79 0.76 14.69
C THR A 204 7.58 -0.74 14.47
N ILE A 205 7.20 -1.16 13.27
CA ILE A 205 7.10 -2.58 12.90
C ILE A 205 8.09 -2.86 11.78
N ALA A 206 8.58 -4.09 11.65
CA ALA A 206 9.30 -4.55 10.48
C ALA A 206 8.34 -5.25 9.51
N VAL A 207 8.57 -5.10 8.21
CA VAL A 207 7.75 -5.74 7.17
C VAL A 207 8.69 -6.27 6.09
N ALA A 208 8.41 -7.46 5.58
CA ALA A 208 9.04 -8.02 4.39
C ALA A 208 7.96 -8.39 3.39
N MET A 209 8.22 -8.21 2.09
CA MET A 209 7.26 -8.50 1.04
C MET A 209 7.92 -9.27 -0.11
N LYS A 210 7.26 -10.34 -0.51
CA LYS A 210 7.74 -11.32 -1.48
C LYS A 210 6.82 -11.33 -2.68
N THR A 211 7.36 -11.02 -3.86
CA THR A 211 6.60 -11.06 -5.12
C THR A 211 7.03 -12.26 -5.94
N ASP A 212 6.08 -13.13 -6.27
CA ASP A 212 6.29 -14.20 -7.22
C ASP A 212 6.35 -13.65 -8.65
N VAL A 213 7.50 -13.82 -9.30
CA VAL A 213 7.79 -13.24 -10.61
C VAL A 213 6.92 -13.83 -11.72
N ALA A 214 6.59 -15.12 -11.63
CA ALA A 214 5.81 -15.81 -12.64
C ALA A 214 4.32 -15.43 -12.57
N THR A 215 3.82 -15.22 -11.36
CA THR A 215 2.38 -15.04 -11.11
C THR A 215 1.97 -13.62 -10.74
N GLY A 216 2.92 -12.77 -10.32
CA GLY A 216 2.64 -11.44 -9.77
C GLY A 216 2.02 -11.46 -8.36
N ARG A 217 1.94 -12.63 -7.71
CA ARG A 217 1.40 -12.75 -6.35
C ARG A 217 2.35 -12.17 -5.30
N ILE A 218 1.80 -11.44 -4.35
CA ILE A 218 2.53 -10.77 -3.28
C ILE A 218 2.14 -11.41 -1.94
N SER A 219 3.16 -11.79 -1.19
CA SER A 219 3.03 -12.24 0.20
C SER A 219 3.80 -11.31 1.11
N GLY A 220 3.37 -11.21 2.37
CA GLY A 220 3.96 -10.34 3.36
C GLY A 220 4.26 -11.08 4.66
N ARG A 221 5.24 -10.56 5.41
CA ARG A 221 5.60 -11.01 6.75
C ARG A 221 5.81 -9.80 7.64
N LEU A 222 5.37 -9.89 8.90
CA LEU A 222 5.53 -8.85 9.90
C LEU A 222 6.55 -9.26 10.95
N GLY A 223 7.32 -8.29 11.43
CA GLY A 223 8.15 -8.37 12.62
C GLY A 223 7.65 -7.37 13.65
N PHE A 224 7.22 -7.85 14.81
CA PHE A 224 6.82 -7.00 15.94
C PHE A 224 7.05 -7.75 17.26
N LEU A 225 7.15 -7.01 18.36
CA LEU A 225 7.28 -7.64 19.67
C LEU A 225 5.96 -8.29 20.10
N ARG A 226 6.03 -9.56 20.48
CA ARG A 226 4.96 -10.31 21.13
C ARG A 226 5.59 -11.07 22.30
N ASN A 227 5.09 -10.84 23.51
CA ASN A 227 5.58 -11.47 24.74
C ASN A 227 7.10 -11.31 24.97
N GLY A 228 7.65 -10.13 24.65
CA GLY A 228 9.07 -9.83 24.87
C GLY A 228 10.04 -10.41 23.83
N ALA A 229 9.55 -11.12 22.82
CA ALA A 229 10.35 -11.61 21.69
C ALA A 229 9.82 -11.08 20.36
N VAL A 230 10.69 -11.00 19.35
CA VAL A 230 10.25 -10.66 17.98
C VAL A 230 9.49 -11.84 17.41
N ASP A 231 8.18 -11.68 17.27
CA ASP A 231 7.39 -12.58 16.44
C ASP A 231 7.63 -12.20 14.98
N THR A 232 8.06 -13.19 14.22
CA THR A 232 8.42 -13.05 12.80
C THR A 232 7.46 -13.81 11.89
N GLY A 233 6.49 -14.56 12.43
CA GLY A 233 5.46 -15.26 11.65
C GLY A 233 5.97 -16.06 10.43
N LYS A 234 5.07 -16.30 9.48
CA LYS A 234 5.39 -16.85 8.14
C LYS A 234 5.00 -15.82 7.07
N PHE A 235 5.49 -16.00 5.85
CA PHE A 235 4.93 -15.28 4.71
C PHE A 235 3.49 -15.74 4.51
N GLU A 236 2.56 -14.78 4.54
CA GLU A 236 1.14 -14.98 4.26
C GLU A 236 0.73 -14.15 3.05
N ALA A 237 -0.47 -14.40 2.50
CA ALA A 237 -1.05 -13.52 1.49
C ALA A 237 -1.06 -12.07 1.99
N LEU A 238 -0.72 -11.10 1.12
CA LEU A 238 -0.60 -9.69 1.51
C LEU A 238 -1.85 -9.16 2.22
N SER A 239 -3.04 -9.59 1.80
CA SER A 239 -4.31 -9.24 2.45
C SER A 239 -4.32 -9.58 3.94
N LYS A 240 -3.89 -10.79 4.31
CA LYS A 240 -3.77 -11.22 5.72
C LYS A 240 -2.73 -10.40 6.45
N THR A 241 -1.59 -10.13 5.82
CA THR A 241 -0.54 -9.28 6.39
C THR A 241 -1.07 -7.88 6.71
N LEU A 242 -1.83 -7.26 5.79
CA LEU A 242 -2.42 -5.94 5.98
C LEU A 242 -3.47 -5.91 7.11
N THR A 243 -4.32 -6.94 7.19
CA THR A 243 -5.27 -7.11 8.30
C THR A 243 -4.53 -7.27 9.64
N ALA A 244 -3.45 -8.05 9.66
CA ALA A 244 -2.64 -8.22 10.86
C ALA A 244 -2.00 -6.89 11.31
N VAL A 245 -1.49 -6.07 10.37
CA VAL A 245 -1.00 -4.71 10.70
C VAL A 245 -2.10 -3.84 11.29
N ALA A 246 -3.29 -3.85 10.70
CA ALA A 246 -4.42 -3.05 11.21
C ALA A 246 -4.88 -3.51 12.60
N SER A 247 -4.79 -4.81 12.88
CA SER A 247 -5.23 -5.43 14.13
C SER A 247 -4.17 -5.43 15.23
N ALA A 248 -2.89 -5.31 14.89
CA ALA A 248 -1.77 -5.40 15.84
C ALA A 248 -1.74 -4.25 16.87
N GLY A 249 -2.45 -3.15 16.63
CA GLY A 249 -2.48 -2.02 17.56
C GLY A 249 -1.13 -1.31 17.67
N ILE A 250 -0.78 -0.85 18.88
CA ILE A 250 0.49 -0.14 19.16
C ILE A 250 1.58 -1.15 19.53
N THR A 251 1.86 -2.14 18.68
CA THR A 251 3.03 -3.01 18.84
C THR A 251 4.24 -2.36 18.18
N SER A 252 5.33 -2.23 18.94
CA SER A 252 6.61 -1.70 18.46
C SER A 252 7.69 -2.77 18.50
N LEU A 253 8.75 -2.64 17.70
CA LEU A 253 10.00 -3.40 17.80
C LEU A 253 10.79 -3.10 19.09
N GLY A 254 10.20 -2.41 20.05
CA GLY A 254 10.86 -1.97 21.29
C GLY A 254 10.54 -0.53 21.64
N GLU A 255 10.85 -0.17 22.89
CA GLU A 255 10.66 1.20 23.38
C GLU A 255 11.90 2.06 23.11
N LYS A 256 13.08 1.46 23.25
CA LYS A 256 14.38 2.13 23.11
C LYS A 256 15.02 1.81 21.76
N GLN A 257 15.90 2.70 21.30
CA GLN A 257 16.54 2.56 19.99
C GLN A 257 17.44 1.31 19.87
N PRO A 258 18.23 0.91 20.89
CA PRO A 258 19.04 -0.31 20.81
C PRO A 258 18.19 -1.57 20.65
N GLU A 259 17.13 -1.70 21.45
CA GLU A 259 16.16 -2.80 21.37
C GLU A 259 15.48 -2.85 19.99
N ARG A 260 15.05 -1.69 19.46
CA ARG A 260 14.49 -1.62 18.10
C ARG A 260 15.46 -2.06 17.03
N ARG A 261 16.75 -1.71 17.17
CA ARG A 261 17.81 -2.14 16.25
C ARG A 261 17.99 -3.64 16.30
N GLU A 262 18.23 -4.20 17.48
CA GLU A 262 18.43 -5.63 17.68
C GLU A 262 17.26 -6.45 17.11
N ASN A 263 16.04 -6.06 17.46
CA ASN A 263 14.83 -6.74 16.99
C ASN A 263 14.63 -6.63 15.47
N PHE A 264 14.96 -5.47 14.88
CA PHE A 264 14.92 -5.27 13.45
C PHE A 264 15.97 -6.12 12.72
N LEU A 265 17.21 -6.17 13.22
CA LEU A 265 18.29 -6.93 12.60
C LEU A 265 18.06 -8.45 12.73
N SER A 266 17.48 -8.90 13.84
CA SER A 266 17.02 -10.28 14.01
C SER A 266 15.94 -10.65 12.98
N PHE A 267 14.97 -9.76 12.75
CA PHE A 267 13.98 -9.92 11.68
C PHE A 267 14.63 -9.98 10.29
N VAL A 268 15.53 -9.03 9.97
CA VAL A 268 16.24 -9.00 8.68
C VAL A 268 17.03 -10.28 8.47
N ARG A 269 17.79 -10.73 9.47
CA ARG A 269 18.56 -11.97 9.40
C ARG A 269 17.68 -13.14 8.99
N ARG A 270 16.59 -13.36 9.72
CA ARG A 270 15.68 -14.48 9.48
C ARG A 270 15.06 -14.44 8.09
N VAL A 271 14.64 -13.25 7.64
CA VAL A 271 14.03 -13.06 6.33
C VAL A 271 15.04 -13.33 5.21
N VAL A 272 16.23 -12.76 5.31
CA VAL A 272 17.27 -12.92 4.27
C VAL A 272 17.83 -14.34 4.27
N ASP A 273 17.99 -14.98 5.42
CA ASP A 273 18.40 -16.40 5.52
C ASP A 273 17.38 -17.30 4.79
N GLU A 274 16.07 -17.03 4.95
CA GLU A 274 15.02 -17.76 4.23
C GLU A 274 15.10 -17.51 2.71
N PHE A 275 15.35 -16.27 2.29
CA PHE A 275 15.51 -15.96 0.85
C PHE A 275 16.75 -16.62 0.26
N ALA A 276 17.88 -16.56 0.94
CA ALA A 276 19.13 -17.17 0.49
C ALA A 276 19.01 -18.70 0.36
N ALA A 277 18.23 -19.32 1.25
CA ALA A 277 17.94 -20.76 1.21
C ALA A 277 16.98 -21.13 0.07
N GLU A 278 16.02 -20.25 -0.26
CA GLU A 278 15.04 -20.49 -1.33
C GLU A 278 15.57 -20.16 -2.73
N ASP A 279 16.24 -19.02 -2.91
CA ASP A 279 16.85 -18.59 -4.16
C ASP A 279 18.15 -17.82 -3.87
N ALA A 280 19.27 -18.49 -4.14
CA ALA A 280 20.59 -17.91 -3.99
C ALA A 280 20.82 -16.67 -4.86
N ASN A 281 20.02 -16.43 -5.91
CA ASN A 281 20.14 -15.29 -6.82
C ASN A 281 19.03 -14.24 -6.65
N ALA A 282 18.27 -14.30 -5.55
CA ALA A 282 17.18 -13.38 -5.30
C ALA A 282 17.64 -11.92 -5.32
N LEU A 283 16.78 -11.06 -5.85
CA LEU A 283 16.90 -9.60 -5.76
C LEU A 283 16.22 -9.14 -4.48
N VAL A 284 16.97 -8.50 -3.59
CA VAL A 284 16.51 -7.96 -2.31
C VAL A 284 16.56 -6.44 -2.36
N LEU A 285 15.39 -5.81 -2.34
CA LEU A 285 15.25 -4.36 -2.35
C LEU A 285 15.02 -3.86 -0.92
N VAL A 286 15.81 -2.90 -0.43
CA VAL A 286 15.70 -2.41 0.96
C VAL A 286 15.42 -0.90 1.01
N ASP A 287 14.34 -0.49 1.69
CA ASP A 287 13.98 0.92 1.93
C ASP A 287 14.92 1.56 2.97
N SER A 288 16.06 2.07 2.51
CA SER A 288 17.06 2.71 3.36
C SER A 288 16.60 4.01 3.99
N THR A 289 15.65 4.72 3.39
CA THR A 289 15.14 5.98 3.96
C THR A 289 14.55 5.75 5.34
N SER A 290 13.88 4.63 5.54
CA SER A 290 13.26 4.26 6.82
C SER A 290 14.08 3.29 7.68
N ALA A 291 14.95 2.48 7.06
CA ALA A 291 15.71 1.44 7.76
C ALA A 291 17.11 1.86 8.23
N ARG A 292 17.73 2.92 7.65
CA ARG A 292 19.13 3.28 7.93
C ARG A 292 19.48 3.51 9.42
N SER A 293 18.52 3.95 10.23
CA SER A 293 18.74 4.17 11.66
C SER A 293 18.74 2.88 12.49
N LEU A 294 18.25 1.79 11.91
CA LEU A 294 18.15 0.46 12.51
C LEU A 294 19.13 -0.54 11.87
N TRP A 295 19.68 -0.23 10.69
CA TRP A 295 20.70 -1.02 10.03
C TRP A 295 21.71 -0.08 9.35
N SER A 296 22.89 0.06 9.95
CA SER A 296 23.87 1.09 9.59
C SER A 296 24.59 0.82 8.28
N TRP A 297 24.70 -0.45 7.84
CA TRP A 297 25.19 -0.80 6.50
C TRP A 297 24.43 -0.10 5.36
N LEU A 298 23.15 0.26 5.59
CA LEU A 298 22.35 1.01 4.62
C LEU A 298 22.73 2.50 4.51
N SER A 299 23.66 3.01 5.33
CA SER A 299 24.11 4.40 5.27
C SER A 299 24.99 4.68 4.04
N ASP A 300 25.09 5.95 3.64
CA ASP A 300 25.92 6.35 2.47
C ASP A 300 27.43 6.13 2.72
N GLU A 301 27.84 6.18 3.98
CA GLU A 301 29.23 6.04 4.42
C GLU A 301 29.63 4.57 4.52
N ASN A 302 28.70 3.68 4.89
CA ASN A 302 29.01 2.28 5.18
C ASN A 302 28.65 1.31 4.06
N ILE A 303 27.87 1.73 3.07
CA ILE A 303 27.44 0.84 2.00
C ILE A 303 28.65 0.31 1.20
N SER A 304 28.75 -1.02 1.18
CA SER A 304 29.82 -1.80 0.54
C SER A 304 29.27 -3.14 0.04
N SER A 305 30.08 -3.89 -0.73
CA SER A 305 29.72 -5.25 -1.17
C SER A 305 29.63 -6.24 0.00
N ASP A 306 30.31 -5.98 1.11
CA ASP A 306 30.32 -6.84 2.29
C ASP A 306 29.19 -6.43 3.23
N ILE A 307 28.05 -7.09 3.07
CA ILE A 307 26.88 -6.90 3.91
C ILE A 307 27.18 -7.40 5.32
N TYR A 308 26.82 -6.60 6.33
CA TYR A 308 26.93 -6.97 7.73
C TYR A 308 25.66 -6.59 8.49
N LEU A 309 25.38 -7.31 9.58
CA LEU A 309 24.38 -6.94 10.57
C LEU A 309 25.14 -6.49 11.82
N GLU A 310 24.89 -5.28 12.31
CA GLU A 310 25.50 -4.82 13.56
C GLU A 310 25.03 -5.69 14.72
N ASP A 311 25.86 -5.82 15.75
CA ASP A 311 25.44 -6.40 17.03
C ASP A 311 24.96 -7.87 16.95
N VAL A 312 25.15 -8.54 15.81
CA VAL A 312 24.88 -9.97 15.63
C VAL A 312 26.21 -10.72 15.68
N ALA A 313 26.38 -11.57 16.70
CA ALA A 313 27.65 -12.27 16.99
C ALA A 313 28.19 -13.15 15.85
N ALA A 314 27.39 -13.47 14.84
CA ALA A 314 27.83 -14.24 13.68
C ALA A 314 27.75 -13.38 12.41
N ALA A 315 28.84 -13.39 11.65
CA ALA A 315 28.88 -12.82 10.30
C ALA A 315 27.73 -13.39 9.45
N PRO A 316 27.16 -12.59 8.52
CA PRO A 316 26.16 -13.11 7.60
C PRO A 316 26.64 -14.37 6.88
N PRO A 317 25.77 -15.37 6.68
CA PRO A 317 26.13 -16.59 5.98
C PRO A 317 26.73 -16.30 4.60
N SER A 318 27.69 -17.13 4.16
CA SER A 318 28.31 -17.03 2.84
C SER A 318 27.29 -17.06 1.69
N LEU A 319 26.12 -17.65 1.91
CA LEU A 319 24.99 -17.66 0.99
C LEU A 319 24.50 -16.26 0.62
N TRP A 320 24.64 -15.27 1.50
CA TRP A 320 24.23 -13.88 1.23
C TRP A 320 25.07 -13.26 0.11
N LYS A 321 26.30 -13.74 -0.14
CA LYS A 321 27.18 -13.21 -1.20
C LYS A 321 26.62 -13.42 -2.61
N LYS A 322 25.69 -14.35 -2.79
CA LYS A 322 25.04 -14.62 -4.08
C LYS A 322 23.77 -13.78 -4.28
N LEU A 323 23.22 -13.23 -3.20
CA LEU A 323 22.05 -12.36 -3.26
C LEU A 323 22.41 -11.01 -3.87
N ARG A 324 21.46 -10.43 -4.60
CA ARG A 324 21.59 -9.09 -5.17
C ARG A 324 20.86 -8.10 -4.29
N PHE A 325 21.61 -7.32 -3.52
CA PHE A 325 21.04 -6.26 -2.69
C PHE A 325 20.98 -4.94 -3.44
N VAL A 326 19.82 -4.29 -3.38
CA VAL A 326 19.62 -2.97 -3.96
C VAL A 326 19.02 -2.06 -2.90
N ARG A 327 19.70 -0.94 -2.69
CA ARG A 327 19.27 0.07 -1.75
C ARG A 327 18.32 1.04 -2.43
N VAL A 328 17.15 1.23 -1.83
CA VAL A 328 16.13 2.17 -2.32
C VAL A 328 16.07 3.39 -1.40
N ARG A 329 16.12 4.60 -1.98
CA ARG A 329 15.97 5.88 -1.26
C ARG A 329 14.75 6.64 -1.78
N GLU A 330 13.86 6.99 -0.87
CA GLU A 330 12.78 7.96 -1.12
C GLU A 330 13.28 9.40 -0.87
N GLY A 331 12.95 10.33 -1.78
CA GLY A 331 13.14 11.78 -1.58
C GLY A 331 14.54 12.35 -1.86
N SER A 332 15.48 11.52 -2.33
CA SER A 332 16.82 11.96 -2.78
C SER A 332 17.07 11.75 -4.29
N ALA A 333 16.00 11.45 -5.04
CA ALA A 333 16.08 11.39 -6.51
C ALA A 333 16.21 12.81 -7.09
N GLY A 334 16.95 12.96 -8.18
CA GLY A 334 16.87 14.15 -9.03
C GLY A 334 15.46 14.26 -9.62
N ARG A 335 14.97 15.48 -9.80
CA ARG A 335 13.63 15.70 -10.36
C ARG A 335 13.62 15.26 -11.83
N LEU A 336 12.81 14.26 -12.15
CA LEU A 336 12.56 13.80 -13.51
C LEU A 336 11.13 14.18 -13.85
N SER A 337 10.97 15.28 -14.59
CA SER A 337 9.66 15.68 -15.11
C SER A 337 9.25 14.72 -16.21
N VAL A 338 8.38 13.75 -15.89
CA VAL A 338 7.75 12.90 -16.91
C VAL A 338 6.42 13.53 -17.30
N LEU A 339 6.30 13.94 -18.56
CA LEU A 339 5.03 14.33 -19.17
C LEU A 339 4.23 13.05 -19.42
N THR A 340 3.12 12.87 -18.70
CA THR A 340 2.19 11.77 -19.01
C THR A 340 0.99 12.35 -19.75
N GLU A 341 0.87 12.00 -21.01
CA GLU A 341 -0.30 12.31 -21.85
C GLU A 341 -1.25 11.12 -21.83
N ARG A 342 -2.54 11.38 -21.59
CA ARG A 342 -3.60 10.38 -21.73
C ARG A 342 -4.65 10.88 -22.68
N LYS A 343 -4.94 10.09 -23.71
CA LYS A 343 -6.07 10.31 -24.62
C LYS A 343 -7.21 9.38 -24.21
N TRP A 344 -8.35 9.97 -23.89
CA TRP A 344 -9.55 9.25 -23.49
C TRP A 344 -10.52 9.18 -24.66
N THR A 345 -10.76 7.98 -25.17
CA THR A 345 -11.84 7.76 -26.12
C THR A 345 -13.12 7.45 -25.35
N PRO A 346 -14.19 8.25 -25.48
CA PRO A 346 -15.47 7.91 -24.88
C PRO A 346 -15.97 6.60 -25.49
N VAL A 347 -16.52 5.72 -24.66
CA VAL A 347 -17.06 4.42 -25.08
C VAL A 347 -18.49 4.24 -24.58
N THR A 348 -19.30 3.52 -25.35
CA THR A 348 -20.63 3.05 -24.98
C THR A 348 -20.56 2.06 -23.82
N ARG A 349 -21.71 1.73 -23.24
CA ARG A 349 -21.81 0.67 -22.19
C ARG A 349 -21.31 -0.70 -22.68
N ALA A 350 -21.35 -0.96 -23.98
CA ALA A 350 -20.82 -2.18 -24.60
C ALA A 350 -19.30 -2.12 -24.86
N GLY A 351 -18.63 -1.01 -24.50
CA GLY A 351 -17.20 -0.81 -24.74
C GLY A 351 -16.83 -0.36 -26.16
N LEU A 352 -17.82 -0.07 -27.01
CA LEU A 352 -17.59 0.44 -28.37
C LEU A 352 -17.29 1.94 -28.33
N PRO A 353 -16.32 2.47 -29.10
CA PRO A 353 -16.05 3.91 -29.19
C PRO A 353 -17.30 4.72 -29.55
N VAL A 354 -17.49 5.84 -28.86
CA VAL A 354 -18.46 6.88 -29.22
C VAL A 354 -17.74 7.88 -30.13
N ALA A 355 -18.38 8.29 -31.21
CA ALA A 355 -17.92 9.42 -32.03
C ALA A 355 -18.07 10.72 -31.21
N ALA A 356 -17.06 11.02 -30.41
CA ALA A 356 -16.91 12.25 -29.66
C ALA A 356 -15.41 12.54 -29.52
N ASP A 357 -15.09 13.82 -29.34
CA ASP A 357 -13.70 14.25 -29.24
C ASP A 357 -13.00 13.55 -28.07
N PRO A 358 -11.78 13.03 -28.28
CA PRO A 358 -11.03 12.43 -27.21
C PRO A 358 -10.69 13.49 -26.17
N VAL A 359 -10.89 13.17 -24.89
CA VAL A 359 -10.44 14.06 -23.82
C VAL A 359 -8.95 13.84 -23.67
N GLU A 360 -8.15 14.88 -23.84
CA GLU A 360 -6.71 14.82 -23.57
C GLU A 360 -6.42 15.36 -22.18
N GLU A 361 -5.76 14.55 -21.37
CA GLU A 361 -5.31 14.95 -20.05
C GLU A 361 -3.79 14.84 -19.96
N VAL A 362 -3.16 15.95 -19.59
CA VAL A 362 -1.72 16.03 -19.38
C VAL A 362 -1.46 16.24 -17.89
N TYR A 363 -0.73 15.31 -17.27
CA TYR A 363 -0.32 15.44 -15.88
C TYR A 363 1.15 15.09 -15.70
N THR A 364 1.78 15.77 -14.75
CA THR A 364 3.09 15.37 -14.21
C THR A 364 2.83 14.34 -13.09
N THR A 365 2.95 13.05 -13.41
CA THR A 365 2.74 11.96 -12.43
C THR A 365 4.01 11.15 -12.26
N ALA A 366 4.78 11.42 -11.21
CA ALA A 366 5.85 10.52 -10.77
C ALA A 366 6.08 10.63 -9.26
N ALA A 367 6.13 9.48 -8.59
CA ALA A 367 6.85 9.35 -7.34
C ALA A 367 8.28 8.91 -7.69
N GLU A 368 9.24 9.78 -7.39
CA GLU A 368 10.65 9.59 -7.76
C GLU A 368 11.38 8.77 -6.69
N ARG A 369 12.14 7.76 -7.10
CA ARG A 369 13.01 6.97 -6.20
C ARG A 369 14.40 6.85 -6.80
N LEU A 370 15.42 7.13 -5.99
CA LEU A 370 16.81 6.85 -6.36
C LEU A 370 17.11 5.41 -5.96
N ILE A 371 17.64 4.65 -6.91
CA ILE A 371 18.20 3.32 -6.68
C ILE A 371 19.72 3.43 -6.76
N GLU A 372 20.40 2.78 -5.83
CA GLU A 372 21.83 2.53 -5.97
C GLU A 372 22.06 1.03 -6.00
N SER A 373 22.74 0.57 -7.05
CA SER A 373 23.19 -0.82 -7.18
C SER A 373 24.71 -0.86 -7.06
N LEU A 374 25.19 -1.92 -6.42
CA LEU A 374 26.62 -2.21 -6.33
C LEU A 374 26.92 -3.30 -7.38
N PRO A 375 27.49 -2.98 -8.55
CA PRO A 375 28.11 -3.99 -9.40
C PRO A 375 29.29 -4.67 -8.67
N GLU A 376 29.75 -5.80 -9.20
CA GLU A 376 31.02 -6.38 -8.79
C GLU A 376 32.16 -5.38 -9.05
N GLY A 377 32.94 -5.06 -8.01
CA GLY A 377 33.94 -4.00 -8.03
C GLY A 377 33.37 -2.67 -7.52
N ASN A 378 34.16 -1.96 -6.70
CA ASN A 378 33.79 -0.81 -5.87
C ASN A 378 33.19 0.44 -6.57
N ALA A 379 32.68 0.35 -7.80
CA ALA A 379 32.00 1.43 -8.50
C ALA A 379 30.53 1.51 -8.10
N ARG A 380 30.12 2.59 -7.42
CA ARG A 380 28.71 2.86 -7.10
C ARG A 380 27.95 3.24 -8.38
N ALA A 381 27.04 2.37 -8.86
CA ALA A 381 26.15 2.71 -9.96
C ALA A 381 24.85 3.32 -9.41
N ARG A 382 24.53 4.55 -9.84
CA ARG A 382 23.29 5.24 -9.48
C ARG A 382 22.27 5.08 -10.62
N HIS A 383 21.11 4.55 -10.28
CA HIS A 383 19.99 4.36 -11.19
C HIS A 383 18.75 5.09 -10.66
N TYR A 384 17.85 5.50 -11.55
CA TYR A 384 16.58 6.10 -11.16
C TYR A 384 15.46 5.09 -11.36
N LEU A 385 14.64 4.87 -10.32
CA LEU A 385 13.41 4.09 -10.44
C LEU A 385 12.23 5.04 -10.50
N THR A 386 11.54 5.00 -11.62
CA THR A 386 10.29 5.72 -11.79
C THR A 386 9.16 4.74 -11.50
N ALA A 387 8.44 4.96 -10.39
CA ALA A 387 7.22 4.21 -10.10
C ALA A 387 6.02 5.00 -10.62
N HIS A 388 5.39 4.48 -11.68
CA HIS A 388 4.14 5.03 -12.20
C HIS A 388 2.97 4.50 -11.37
N GLY A 389 2.52 5.30 -10.41
CA GLY A 389 1.28 5.11 -9.68
C GLY A 389 0.57 6.45 -9.55
N PHE A 390 -0.74 6.41 -9.27
CA PHE A 390 -1.47 7.61 -8.87
C PHE A 390 -0.96 8.07 -7.50
N ASP A 391 0.13 8.85 -7.45
CA ASP A 391 0.55 9.51 -6.23
C ASP A 391 -0.42 10.66 -5.93
N VAL A 392 -1.41 10.40 -5.07
CA VAL A 392 -2.28 11.44 -4.50
C VAL A 392 -1.58 12.17 -3.35
N ARG A 393 -0.25 12.27 -3.35
CA ARG A 393 0.42 13.44 -2.80
C ARG A 393 0.27 14.60 -3.78
N ASN A 394 -0.97 15.03 -3.94
CA ASN A 394 -1.27 16.42 -4.25
C ASN A 394 -0.89 17.23 -2.99
N ARG A 395 0.41 17.29 -2.67
CA ARG A 395 0.96 18.40 -1.91
C ARG A 395 0.63 19.57 -2.78
N GLY A 396 -0.37 20.34 -2.36
CA GLY A 396 -0.84 21.47 -3.13
C GLY A 396 0.35 22.25 -3.65
N ALA A 397 0.23 22.72 -4.88
CA ALA A 397 1.00 23.84 -5.39
C ALA A 397 0.88 25.00 -4.37
N ARG A 398 1.68 24.93 -3.32
CA ARG A 398 2.04 26.05 -2.47
C ARG A 398 3.23 26.65 -3.18
N ARG A 399 3.00 27.84 -3.74
CA ARG A 399 3.95 28.73 -4.44
C ARG A 399 4.10 28.46 -5.93
N GLN A 400 3.08 28.87 -6.68
CA GLN A 400 3.27 29.70 -7.88
C GLN A 400 2.13 30.72 -7.91
N SER A 401 2.24 31.75 -7.07
CA SER A 401 2.04 33.10 -7.59
C SER A 401 3.36 33.47 -8.28
N VAL A 402 3.28 34.24 -9.37
CA VAL A 402 4.44 34.86 -10.05
C VAL A 402 5.50 35.30 -9.05
#